data_AF-A0AAV9R9N2-F1
#
_entry.id   AF-A0AAV9R9N2-F1
#
_cell.length_a   1.000
_cell.length_b   1.000
_cell.length_c   1.000
_cell.angle_alpha   90.00
_cell.angle_beta   90.00
_cell.angle_gamma   90.00
#
_symmetry.space_group_name_H-M   'P 1'
#
loop_
_entity.id
_entity.type
_entity.pdbx_description
1 polymer ?
#
loop_
_entity_poly.entity_id
_entity_poly.type
_entity_poly.pdbx_seq_one_letter_code
_entity_poly.pdbx_strand_id
1 'polypeptide(L)'
;MSLLQSGWMEALLVGVAWRSQGREGEELVFAGNLRLDEAQCRAAGLAGLYEEVRHLAARYRAMKMSPEEAVTLKAMALANSDADPLDCPDSLQRFQDSLHEALQDYECSRGEQHRAGRLLMSLPLLRQTADRAVQAFLRLHRQRSVPIHKLLLEMLDAKA
;
A
#
# COMPACT_ATOMS: atom_id res chain seq x y z
N MET A 1 7.01 -17.34 1.97
CA MET A 1 6.27 -16.51 2.94
C MET A 1 6.87 -15.12 3.11
N SER A 2 8.17 -14.97 2.92
CA SER A 2 8.92 -13.71 3.08
C SER A 2 8.33 -12.52 2.31
N LEU A 3 8.02 -12.64 1.01
CA LEU A 3 7.43 -11.55 0.20
C LEU A 3 6.11 -11.00 0.76
N LEU A 4 5.27 -11.89 1.31
CA LEU A 4 4.01 -11.48 1.92
C LEU A 4 4.28 -10.78 3.25
N GLN A 5 5.18 -11.32 4.08
CA GLN A 5 5.57 -10.74 5.37
C GLN A 5 6.19 -9.34 5.22
N SER A 6 6.88 -9.08 4.12
CA SER A 6 7.49 -7.78 3.82
C SER A 6 6.56 -6.80 3.11
N GLY A 7 5.75 -7.22 2.13
CA GLY A 7 4.97 -6.31 1.27
C GLY A 7 3.49 -6.16 1.61
N TRP A 8 2.93 -6.90 2.57
CA TRP A 8 1.48 -6.95 2.81
C TRP A 8 0.85 -5.58 3.12
N MET A 9 1.51 -4.76 3.93
CA MET A 9 0.95 -3.47 4.35
C MET A 9 0.87 -2.50 3.16
N GLU A 10 1.90 -2.48 2.32
CA GLU A 10 1.88 -1.68 1.09
C GLU A 10 0.74 -2.11 0.17
N ALA A 11 0.58 -3.42 -0.05
CA ALA A 11 -0.50 -3.95 -0.88
C ALA A 11 -1.91 -3.58 -0.33
N LEU A 12 -2.09 -3.61 0.99
CA LEU A 12 -3.33 -3.16 1.64
C LEU A 12 -3.56 -1.67 1.45
N LEU A 13 -2.54 -0.85 1.66
CA LEU A 13 -2.62 0.61 1.56
C LEU A 13 -2.87 1.10 0.14
N VAL A 14 -2.31 0.44 -0.89
CA VAL A 14 -2.71 0.72 -2.29
C VAL A 14 -4.22 0.53 -2.45
N GLY A 15 -4.78 -0.53 -1.85
CA GLY A 15 -6.22 -0.77 -1.86
C GLY A 15 -7.03 0.34 -1.19
N VAL A 16 -6.62 0.78 0.00
CA VAL A 16 -7.31 1.86 0.74
C VAL A 16 -7.20 3.17 -0.02
N ALA A 17 -6.01 3.56 -0.46
CA ALA A 17 -5.77 4.80 -1.18
C ALA A 17 -6.55 4.84 -2.51
N TRP A 18 -6.53 3.75 -3.28
CA TRP A 18 -7.30 3.64 -4.52
C TRP A 18 -8.81 3.76 -4.29
N ARG A 19 -9.37 3.08 -3.26
CA ARG A 19 -10.80 3.21 -2.94
C ARG A 19 -11.19 4.61 -2.48
N SER A 20 -10.26 5.32 -1.84
CA SER A 20 -10.48 6.66 -1.29
C SER A 20 -10.30 7.77 -2.34
N GLN A 21 -9.75 7.47 -3.51
CA GLN A 21 -9.49 8.47 -4.54
C GLN A 21 -10.78 9.01 -5.20
N GLY A 22 -11.83 8.19 -5.31
CA GLY A 22 -13.04 8.48 -6.09
C GLY A 22 -14.02 9.45 -5.43
N ARG A 23 -13.67 10.04 -4.29
CA ARG A 23 -14.52 10.97 -3.53
C ARG A 23 -13.75 12.26 -3.23
N GLU A 24 -14.45 13.38 -3.35
CA GLU A 24 -13.97 14.71 -2.94
C GLU A 24 -13.97 14.90 -1.41
N GLY A 25 -14.40 13.87 -0.66
CA GLY A 25 -14.40 13.87 0.79
C GLY A 25 -13.05 13.47 1.40
N GLU A 26 -12.88 13.87 2.65
CA GLU A 26 -11.73 13.54 3.49
C GLU A 26 -11.87 12.18 4.19
N GLU A 27 -12.78 11.33 3.71
CA GLU A 27 -12.99 9.99 4.25
C GLU A 27 -12.01 8.98 3.63
N LEU A 28 -11.43 8.13 4.47
CA LEU A 28 -10.69 6.95 4.04
C LEU A 28 -11.63 5.74 3.94
N VAL A 29 -11.59 5.05 2.80
CA VAL A 29 -12.42 3.89 2.50
C VAL A 29 -11.64 2.58 2.73
N PHE A 30 -11.69 2.10 3.96
CA PHE A 30 -11.02 0.86 4.37
C PHE A 30 -11.68 -0.38 3.75
N ALA A 31 -13.02 -0.43 3.73
CA ALA A 31 -13.81 -1.51 3.14
C ALA A 31 -15.17 -0.99 2.63
N GLY A 32 -15.95 -1.85 1.97
CA GLY A 32 -17.28 -1.46 1.42
C GLY A 32 -18.24 -0.89 2.48
N ASN A 33 -18.13 -1.37 3.72
CA ASN A 33 -18.93 -0.96 4.87
C ASN A 33 -18.13 -0.21 5.95
N LEU A 34 -16.87 0.13 5.69
CA LEU A 34 -16.00 0.80 6.66
C LEU A 34 -15.36 2.03 6.03
N ARG A 35 -15.86 3.19 6.43
CA ARG A 35 -15.37 4.51 6.05
C ARG A 35 -15.12 5.30 7.32
N LEU A 36 -13.98 5.95 7.39
CA LEU A 36 -13.61 6.75 8.55
C LEU A 36 -13.14 8.13 8.08
N ASP A 37 -13.69 9.18 8.69
CA ASP A 37 -13.17 10.54 8.59
C ASP A 37 -12.00 10.77 9.56
N GLU A 38 -11.41 11.97 9.53
CA GLU A 38 -10.32 12.34 10.44
C GLU A 38 -10.70 12.21 11.91
N ALA A 39 -11.91 12.61 12.29
CA ALA A 39 -12.36 12.62 13.68
C ALA A 39 -12.53 11.19 14.21
N GLN A 40 -13.08 10.29 13.40
CA GLN A 40 -13.23 8.87 13.71
C GLN A 40 -11.87 8.18 13.79
N CYS A 41 -10.94 8.46 12.87
CA CYS A 41 -9.57 7.95 12.95
C CYS A 41 -8.85 8.47 14.20
N ARG A 42 -9.04 9.74 14.56
CA ARG A 42 -8.47 10.34 15.78
C ARG A 42 -9.02 9.66 17.04
N ALA A 43 -10.33 9.43 17.11
CA ALA A 43 -10.97 8.72 18.21
C ALA A 43 -10.45 7.28 18.36
N ALA A 44 -10.06 6.64 17.25
CA ALA A 44 -9.43 5.31 17.23
C ALA A 44 -7.91 5.31 17.50
N GLY A 45 -7.29 6.47 17.80
CA GLY A 45 -5.84 6.58 18.01
C GLY A 45 -4.99 6.51 16.73
N LEU A 46 -5.62 6.72 15.57
CA LEU A 46 -5.04 6.61 14.23
C LEU A 46 -4.84 7.96 13.53
N ALA A 47 -4.89 9.09 14.24
CA ALA A 47 -4.77 10.43 13.66
C ALA A 47 -3.52 10.59 12.77
N GLY A 48 -2.35 10.15 13.25
CA GLY A 48 -1.12 10.22 12.47
C GLY A 48 -1.14 9.31 11.23
N LEU A 49 -1.80 8.15 11.31
CA LEU A 49 -1.94 7.25 10.15
C LEU A 49 -2.89 7.84 9.11
N TYR A 50 -3.97 8.49 9.57
CA TYR A 50 -4.95 9.12 8.69
C TYR A 50 -4.28 10.13 7.74
N GLU A 51 -3.42 11.02 8.24
CA GLU A 51 -2.73 12.02 7.41
C GLU A 51 -1.83 11.38 6.34
N GLU A 52 -1.08 10.34 6.70
CA GLU A 52 -0.19 9.64 5.77
C GLU A 52 -0.98 8.94 4.65
N VAL A 53 -2.05 8.22 5.00
CA VAL A 53 -2.89 7.52 4.01
C VAL A 53 -3.69 8.51 3.16
N ARG A 54 -4.13 9.62 3.74
CA ARG A 54 -4.78 10.72 3.01
C ARG A 54 -3.83 11.33 1.98
N HIS A 55 -2.58 11.59 2.36
CA HIS A 55 -1.57 12.11 1.44
C HIS A 55 -1.31 11.15 0.28
N LEU A 56 -1.20 9.84 0.56
CA LEU A 56 -1.09 8.79 -0.46
C LEU A 56 -2.33 8.75 -1.38
N ALA A 57 -3.53 8.80 -0.82
CA ALA A 57 -4.78 8.82 -1.58
C ALA A 57 -4.89 10.05 -2.49
N ALA A 58 -4.49 11.23 -1.99
CA ALA A 58 -4.45 12.46 -2.78
C ALA A 58 -3.46 12.36 -3.94
N ARG A 59 -2.29 11.74 -3.73
CA ARG A 59 -1.30 11.48 -4.78
C ARG A 59 -1.88 10.58 -5.88
N TYR A 60 -2.57 9.50 -5.53
CA TYR A 60 -3.19 8.58 -6.50
C TYR A 60 -4.39 9.22 -7.21
N ARG A 61 -5.19 10.02 -6.50
CA ARG A 61 -6.28 10.82 -7.07
C ARG A 61 -5.78 11.80 -8.12
N ALA A 62 -4.69 12.52 -7.84
CA ALA A 62 -4.10 13.46 -8.77
C ALA A 62 -3.61 12.79 -10.06
N MET A 63 -3.14 11.53 -9.97
CA MET A 63 -2.77 10.72 -11.12
C MET A 63 -3.96 10.06 -11.83
N LYS A 64 -5.16 10.12 -11.24
CA LYS A 64 -6.36 9.38 -11.70
C LYS A 64 -6.04 7.91 -11.89
N MET A 65 -5.56 7.26 -10.83
CA MET A 65 -5.03 5.89 -10.91
C MET A 65 -6.12 4.90 -11.33
N SER A 66 -5.85 4.11 -12.38
CA SER A 66 -6.79 3.11 -12.89
C SER A 66 -6.84 1.86 -12.00
N PRO A 67 -7.87 1.00 -12.12
CA PRO A 67 -7.88 -0.28 -11.41
C PRO A 67 -6.74 -1.21 -11.84
N GLU A 68 -6.38 -1.22 -13.12
CA GLU A 68 -5.25 -2.02 -13.64
C GLU A 68 -3.93 -1.56 -13.02
N GLU A 69 -3.68 -0.25 -13.01
CA GLU A 69 -2.50 0.35 -12.37
C GLU A 69 -2.45 0.00 -10.87
N ALA A 70 -3.59 0.05 -10.17
CA ALA A 70 -3.66 -0.29 -8.76
C ALA A 70 -3.32 -1.77 -8.48
N VAL A 71 -3.75 -2.69 -9.34
CA VAL A 71 -3.41 -4.11 -9.22
C VAL A 71 -1.93 -4.33 -9.51
N THR A 72 -1.38 -3.69 -10.55
CA THR A 72 0.04 -3.76 -10.89
C THR A 72 0.92 -3.20 -9.77
N LEU A 73 0.54 -2.08 -9.15
CA LEU A 73 1.27 -1.50 -8.01
C LEU A 73 1.26 -2.42 -6.79
N LYS A 74 0.17 -3.16 -6.53
CA LYS A 74 0.14 -4.16 -5.46
C LYS A 74 1.13 -5.30 -5.74
N ALA A 75 1.17 -5.78 -6.98
CA ALA A 75 2.11 -6.82 -7.39
C ALA A 75 3.56 -6.32 -7.27
N MET A 76 3.84 -5.09 -7.71
CA MET A 76 5.14 -4.45 -7.57
C MET A 76 5.55 -4.25 -6.10
N ALA A 77 4.63 -3.83 -5.23
CA ALA A 77 4.91 -3.70 -3.79
C ALA A 77 5.28 -5.03 -3.13
N LEU A 78 4.62 -6.12 -3.54
CA LEU A 78 4.98 -7.47 -3.10
C LEU A 78 6.30 -7.96 -3.69
N ALA A 79 6.60 -7.59 -4.94
CA ALA A 79 7.82 -8.01 -5.64
C ALA A 79 9.07 -7.21 -5.20
N ASN A 80 8.94 -5.91 -4.92
CA ASN A 80 10.02 -4.99 -4.50
C ASN A 80 10.23 -4.98 -2.98
N SER A 81 9.94 -6.10 -2.34
CA SER A 81 10.05 -6.19 -0.89
C SER A 81 11.50 -6.49 -0.50
N ASP A 82 12.02 -5.83 0.55
CA ASP A 82 13.36 -6.08 1.10
C ASP A 82 13.45 -7.41 1.90
N ALA A 83 12.71 -8.42 1.44
CA ALA A 83 12.75 -9.75 2.03
C ALA A 83 14.18 -10.28 1.97
N ASP A 84 14.62 -10.92 3.06
CA ASP A 84 15.87 -11.69 3.13
C ASP A 84 16.04 -12.57 1.89
N PRO A 85 17.30 -12.82 1.46
CA PRO A 85 17.61 -13.43 0.18
C PRO A 85 16.74 -14.65 -0.06
N LEU A 86 15.81 -14.50 -1.01
CA LEU A 86 14.89 -15.56 -1.38
C LEU A 86 15.70 -16.77 -1.85
N ASP A 87 15.13 -17.96 -1.67
CA ASP A 87 15.71 -19.21 -2.20
C ASP A 87 15.98 -19.15 -3.72
N CYS A 88 15.31 -18.23 -4.45
CA CYS A 88 15.41 -18.06 -5.90
C CYS A 88 15.40 -16.58 -6.33
N PRO A 89 16.50 -15.83 -6.19
CA PRO A 89 16.55 -14.41 -6.57
C PRO A 89 16.29 -14.18 -8.07
N ASP A 90 16.76 -15.08 -8.94
CA ASP A 90 16.56 -14.98 -10.40
C ASP A 90 15.09 -15.08 -10.81
N SER A 91 14.29 -15.86 -10.09
CA SER A 91 12.85 -15.97 -10.34
C SER A 91 12.12 -14.72 -9.90
N LEU A 92 12.54 -14.09 -8.80
CA LEU A 92 12.00 -12.81 -8.36
C LEU A 92 12.36 -11.69 -9.33
N GLN A 93 13.61 -11.61 -9.77
CA GLN A 93 14.05 -10.61 -10.74
C GLN A 93 13.24 -10.70 -12.03
N ARG A 94 13.10 -11.92 -12.59
CA ARG A 94 12.26 -12.13 -13.79
C ARG A 94 10.80 -11.72 -13.59
N PHE A 95 10.26 -11.97 -12.41
CA PHE A 95 8.90 -11.54 -12.07
C PHE A 95 8.79 -10.02 -11.98
N GLN A 96 9.75 -9.34 -11.35
CA GLN A 96 9.83 -7.88 -11.32
C GLN A 96 9.94 -7.31 -12.73
N ASP A 97 10.85 -7.82 -13.56
CA ASP A 97 11.05 -7.37 -14.93
C ASP A 97 9.75 -7.51 -15.74
N SER A 98 9.07 -8.65 -15.62
CA SER A 98 7.76 -8.89 -16.27
C SER A 98 6.69 -7.90 -15.84
N LEU A 99 6.66 -7.50 -14.56
CA LEU A 99 5.72 -6.49 -14.05
C LEU A 99 6.02 -5.09 -14.60
N HIS A 100 7.31 -4.72 -14.68
CA HIS A 100 7.73 -3.43 -15.23
C HIS A 100 7.42 -3.34 -16.72
N GLU A 101 7.72 -4.40 -17.48
CA GLU A 101 7.40 -4.49 -18.91
C GLU A 101 5.88 -4.41 -19.14
N ALA A 102 5.08 -5.21 -18.40
CA ALA A 102 3.63 -5.18 -18.51
C ALA A 102 3.02 -3.79 -18.18
N LEU A 103 3.56 -3.09 -17.18
CA LEU A 103 3.13 -1.73 -16.88
C LEU A 103 3.49 -0.78 -18.01
N GLN A 104 4.72 -0.84 -18.51
CA GLN A 104 5.20 0.02 -19.59
C GLN A 104 4.37 -0.19 -20.87
N ASP A 105 4.10 -1.44 -21.24
CA ASP A 105 3.29 -1.78 -22.41
C ASP A 105 1.85 -1.30 -22.27
N TYR A 106 1.25 -1.50 -21.08
CA TYR A 106 -0.10 -0.99 -20.79
C TYR A 106 -0.16 0.54 -20.96
N GLU A 107 0.80 1.28 -20.42
CA GLU A 107 0.81 2.74 -20.53
C GLU A 107 1.15 3.25 -21.94
N CYS A 108 2.09 2.58 -22.63
CA CYS A 108 2.42 2.86 -24.03
C CYS A 108 1.19 2.69 -24.94
N SER A 109 0.39 1.63 -24.73
CA SER A 109 -0.82 1.38 -25.51
C SER A 109 -1.89 2.48 -25.37
N ARG A 110 -1.82 3.27 -24.28
CA ARG A 110 -2.71 4.40 -23.97
C ARG A 110 -2.11 5.75 -24.37
N GLY A 111 -0.90 5.77 -24.95
CA GLY A 111 -0.19 7.00 -25.33
C GLY A 111 0.47 7.73 -24.15
N GLU A 112 0.62 7.08 -23.00
CA GLU A 112 1.06 7.67 -21.73
C GLU A 112 2.48 7.20 -21.34
N GLN A 113 3.46 7.36 -22.23
CA GLN A 113 4.80 6.76 -22.11
C GLN A 113 5.55 7.04 -20.79
N HIS A 114 5.28 8.18 -20.15
CA HIS A 114 5.92 8.57 -18.89
C HIS A 114 5.13 8.17 -17.63
N ARG A 115 3.96 7.55 -17.79
CA ARG A 115 3.04 7.23 -16.69
C ARG A 115 3.56 6.12 -15.80
N ALA A 116 4.16 5.08 -16.38
CA ALA A 116 4.82 4.02 -15.63
C ALA A 116 5.88 4.60 -14.67
N GLY A 117 6.75 5.48 -15.17
CA GLY A 117 7.74 6.16 -14.32
C GLY A 117 7.13 6.99 -13.20
N ARG A 118 6.05 7.75 -13.46
CA ARG A 118 5.35 8.54 -12.42
C ARG A 118 4.74 7.66 -11.33
N LEU A 119 4.18 6.51 -11.71
CA LEU A 119 3.63 5.51 -10.79
C LEU A 119 4.74 4.90 -9.94
N LEU A 120 5.85 4.48 -10.54
CA LEU A 120 7.01 3.93 -9.82
C LEU A 120 7.60 4.94 -8.81
N MET A 121 7.66 6.22 -9.17
CA MET A 121 8.10 7.30 -8.27
C MET A 121 7.17 7.54 -7.06
N SER A 122 5.99 6.89 -7.01
CA SER A 122 5.11 6.93 -5.83
C SER A 122 5.38 5.81 -4.82
N LEU A 123 6.13 4.77 -5.21
CA LEU A 123 6.46 3.63 -4.33
C LEU A 123 7.22 4.05 -3.05
N PRO A 124 8.14 5.03 -3.05
CA PRO A 124 8.78 5.47 -1.81
C PRO A 124 7.79 6.05 -0.79
N LEU A 125 6.79 6.81 -1.25
CA LEU A 125 5.72 7.33 -0.38
C LEU A 125 4.86 6.18 0.15
N LEU A 126 4.53 5.20 -0.68
CA LEU A 126 3.80 4.01 -0.28
C LEU A 126 4.55 3.23 0.82
N ARG A 127 5.84 2.97 0.63
CA ARG A 127 6.70 2.30 1.62
C ARG A 127 6.74 3.06 2.94
N GLN A 128 6.98 4.38 2.90
CA GLN A 128 6.97 5.22 4.10
C GLN A 128 5.62 5.17 4.84
N THR A 129 4.51 5.24 4.09
CA THR A 129 3.16 5.16 4.66
C THR A 129 2.93 3.80 5.32
N ALA A 130 3.37 2.71 4.67
CA ALA A 130 3.27 1.36 5.19
C ALA A 130 4.06 1.16 6.48
N ASP A 131 5.29 1.67 6.55
CA ASP A 131 6.12 1.58 7.75
C ASP A 131 5.46 2.33 8.92
N ARG A 132 4.94 3.54 8.67
CA ARG A 132 4.19 4.30 9.69
C ARG A 132 2.91 3.59 10.13
N ALA A 133 2.22 2.91 9.21
CA ALA A 133 1.04 2.11 9.53
C ALA A 133 1.40 0.94 10.45
N VAL A 134 2.44 0.18 10.12
CA VAL A 134 2.95 -0.92 10.95
C VAL A 134 3.31 -0.40 12.35
N GLN A 135 4.05 0.71 12.45
CA GLN A 135 4.40 1.31 13.74
C GLN A 135 3.16 1.76 14.54
N ALA A 136 2.13 2.30 13.88
CA ALA A 136 0.88 2.67 14.54
C ALA A 136 0.15 1.44 15.10
N PHE A 137 0.06 0.35 14.34
CA PHE A 137 -0.56 -0.90 14.80
C PHE A 137 0.23 -1.55 15.94
N LEU A 138 1.57 -1.59 15.86
CA LEU A 138 2.42 -2.08 16.95
C LEU A 138 2.23 -1.27 18.23
N ARG A 139 2.12 0.06 18.12
CA ARG A 139 1.83 0.92 19.28
C ARG A 139 0.46 0.61 19.90
N LEU A 140 -0.58 0.49 19.07
CA LEU A 140 -1.93 0.13 19.55
C LEU A 140 -1.96 -1.26 20.21
N HIS A 141 -1.20 -2.22 19.65
CA HIS A 141 -1.07 -3.55 20.23
C HIS A 141 -0.43 -3.50 21.62
N ARG A 142 0.72 -2.81 21.75
CA ARG A 142 1.44 -2.68 23.03
C ARG A 142 0.60 -2.00 24.11
N GLN A 143 -0.23 -1.03 23.72
CA GLN A 143 -1.16 -0.33 24.62
C GLN A 143 -2.40 -1.16 24.99
N ARG A 144 -2.62 -2.31 24.34
CA ARG A 144 -3.83 -3.16 24.47
C ARG A 144 -5.13 -2.38 24.21
N SER A 145 -5.05 -1.31 23.41
CA SER A 145 -6.19 -0.42 23.13
C SER A 145 -7.20 -1.06 22.18
N VAL A 146 -6.75 -1.97 21.31
CA VAL A 146 -7.59 -2.61 20.29
C VAL A 146 -7.24 -4.10 20.19
N PRO A 147 -8.23 -5.02 20.19
CA PRO A 147 -7.97 -6.43 19.93
C PRO A 147 -7.55 -6.61 18.47
N ILE A 148 -6.37 -7.19 18.27
CA ILE A 148 -5.84 -7.49 16.93
C ILE A 148 -6.01 -8.99 16.67
N HIS A 149 -6.59 -9.34 15.53
CA HIS A 149 -6.77 -10.73 15.12
C HIS A 149 -5.42 -11.44 14.91
N LYS A 150 -5.40 -12.75 15.19
CA LYS A 150 -4.19 -13.59 15.19
C LYS A 150 -3.34 -13.46 13.91
N LEU A 151 -3.98 -13.52 12.73
CA LEU A 151 -3.25 -13.38 11.46
C LEU A 151 -2.53 -12.03 11.35
N LEU A 152 -3.19 -10.94 11.73
CA LEU A 152 -2.59 -9.61 11.66
C LEU A 152 -1.45 -9.46 12.67
N LEU A 153 -1.54 -10.10 13.84
CA LEU A 153 -0.44 -10.17 14.79
C LEU A 153 0.77 -10.91 14.20
N GLU A 154 0.56 -12.10 13.63
CA GLU A 154 1.63 -12.89 13.00
C GLU A 154 2.34 -12.08 11.88
N MET A 155 1.59 -11.27 11.13
CA MET A 155 2.13 -10.40 10.08
C MET A 155 2.86 -9.15 10.60
N LEU A 156 2.45 -8.63 11.77
CA LEU A 156 3.12 -7.51 12.45
C LEU A 156 4.40 -7.98 13.15
N ASP A 157 4.37 -9.13 13.81
CA ASP A 157 5.52 -9.71 14.52
C ASP A 157 6.64 -10.09 13.54
N ALA A 158 6.30 -10.50 12.31
CA ALA A 158 7.28 -10.74 11.26
C ALA A 158 8.00 -9.47 10.76
N LYS A 159 7.53 -8.27 11.13
CA LYS A 159 8.13 -6.96 10.81
C LYS A 159 8.71 -6.24 12.03
N ALA A 160 8.53 -6.77 13.23
CA ALA A 160 8.96 -6.16 14.49
C ALA A 160 10.43 -6.47 14.79
#